data_AF-A0A8J5MLP1-F1
#
_entry.id   AF-A0A8J5MLP1-F1
#
_cell.length_a   1.000
_cell.length_b   1.000
_cell.length_c   1.000
_cell.angle_alpha   90.00
_cell.angle_beta   90.00
_cell.angle_gamma   90.00
#
_symmetry.space_group_name_H-M   'P 1'
#
loop_
_entity.id
_entity.type
_entity.pdbx_description
1 polymer ?
#
loop_
_entity_poly.entity_id
_entity_poly.type
_entity_poly.pdbx_seq_one_letter_code
_entity_poly.pdbx_strand_id
1 'polypeptide(L)'
;MLTNFVSYYTLPSTVMHHPTYKSLKAAYSFYNVSSATPWKVLMKDALVTAKNSDYDVFNALDLMENSEFLEELKFGQGDGNLQYYLYNWRCPKMVPQKVGLVLQ
;
A
#
# COMPACT_ATOMS: atom_id res chain seq x y z
N MET A 1 -19.98 -3.68 -16.23
CA MET A 1 -19.17 -4.58 -15.36
C MET A 1 -17.94 -3.80 -14.95
N LEU A 2 -17.64 -3.71 -13.64
CA LEU A 2 -16.41 -3.09 -13.16
C LEU A 2 -15.25 -4.06 -13.39
N THR A 3 -14.20 -3.63 -14.09
CA THR A 3 -13.04 -4.50 -14.41
C THR A 3 -11.85 -4.28 -13.50
N ASN A 4 -11.71 -3.08 -12.93
CA ASN A 4 -10.58 -2.74 -12.07
C ASN A 4 -11.02 -1.79 -10.94
N PHE A 5 -10.34 -1.84 -9.81
CA PHE A 5 -10.59 -1.02 -8.63
C PHE A 5 -9.29 -0.81 -7.85
N VAL A 6 -9.09 0.40 -7.32
CA VAL A 6 -7.99 0.73 -6.39
C VAL A 6 -8.53 1.50 -5.20
N SER A 7 -7.94 1.27 -4.03
CA SER A 7 -8.30 2.02 -2.83
C SER A 7 -7.09 2.29 -1.94
N TYR A 8 -7.13 3.42 -1.23
CA TYR A 8 -6.13 3.82 -0.27
C TYR A 8 -6.77 4.68 0.82
N TYR A 9 -6.16 4.72 2.00
CA TYR A 9 -6.59 5.55 3.12
C TYR A 9 -5.49 6.54 3.54
N THR A 10 -5.91 7.63 4.18
CA THR A 10 -4.98 8.61 4.77
C THR A 10 -4.54 8.13 6.14
N LEU A 11 -3.24 8.09 6.39
CA LEU A 11 -2.70 8.00 7.74
C LEU A 11 -1.92 9.29 8.03
N PRO A 12 -2.42 10.16 8.94
CA PRO A 12 -1.70 11.39 9.29
C PRO A 12 -0.50 11.06 10.17
N SER A 13 0.68 11.52 9.76
CA SER A 13 1.91 11.38 10.55
C SER A 13 2.42 12.76 10.98
N THR A 14 2.76 12.90 12.26
CA THR A 14 3.40 14.13 12.77
C THR A 14 4.90 14.09 12.51
N VAL A 15 5.43 15.16 11.92
CA VAL A 15 6.88 15.32 11.72
C VAL A 15 7.48 15.97 12.96
N MET A 16 8.30 15.21 13.68
CA MET A 16 8.94 15.66 14.91
C MET A 16 10.16 16.55 14.60
N HIS A 17 10.30 17.66 15.32
CA HIS A 17 11.48 18.54 15.33
C HIS A 17 11.89 19.16 13.97
N HIS A 18 11.01 19.19 12.97
CA HIS A 18 11.30 19.85 11.69
C HIS A 18 10.92 21.34 11.73
N PRO A 19 11.78 22.27 11.24
CA PRO A 19 11.54 23.71 11.35
C PRO A 19 10.35 24.19 10.50
N THR A 20 10.21 23.65 9.28
CA THR A 20 9.20 24.10 8.29
C THR A 20 7.93 23.23 8.28
N TYR A 21 8.06 21.93 8.02
CA TYR A 21 6.92 20.99 7.94
C TYR A 21 6.57 20.38 9.30
N LYS A 22 5.27 20.20 9.57
CA LYS A 22 4.75 19.64 10.84
C LYS A 22 4.01 18.31 10.66
N SER A 23 3.61 18.00 9.45
CA SER A 23 2.85 16.79 9.11
C SER A 23 3.33 16.21 7.79
N LEU A 24 3.19 14.89 7.67
CA LEU A 24 3.34 14.13 6.43
C LEU A 24 1.99 13.51 6.11
N LYS A 25 1.45 13.82 4.93
CA LYS A 25 0.19 13.25 4.44
C LYS A 25 0.51 12.01 3.61
N ALA A 26 0.44 10.85 4.25
CA ALA A 26 0.73 9.57 3.61
C ALA A 26 -0.56 8.85 3.17
N ALA A 27 -0.56 8.36 1.94
CA ALA A 27 -1.57 7.42 1.45
C ALA A 27 -1.08 6.00 1.68
N TYR A 28 -1.92 5.13 2.20
CA TYR A 28 -1.62 3.71 2.37
C TYR A 28 -2.53 2.90 1.46
N SER A 29 -1.93 2.11 0.57
CA SER A 29 -2.65 1.17 -0.30
C SER A 29 -3.50 0.24 0.55
N PHE A 30 -4.76 0.10 0.19
CA PHE A 30 -5.68 -0.84 0.78
C PHE A 30 -5.92 -1.99 -0.21
N TYR A 31 -7.17 -2.28 -0.58
CA TYR A 31 -7.48 -3.33 -1.55
C TYR A 31 -7.43 -2.79 -2.99
N ASN A 32 -6.81 -3.56 -3.87
CA ASN A 32 -6.76 -3.33 -5.30
C ASN A 32 -7.24 -4.60 -6.03
N VAL A 33 -7.99 -4.44 -7.11
CA VAL A 33 -8.51 -5.56 -7.91
C VAL A 33 -8.33 -5.20 -9.38
N SER A 34 -7.78 -6.13 -10.16
CA SER A 34 -7.63 -5.97 -11.61
C SER A 34 -7.99 -7.25 -12.33
N SER A 35 -8.87 -7.15 -13.34
CA SER A 35 -9.22 -8.27 -14.22
C SER A 35 -8.87 -8.04 -15.69
N ALA A 36 -8.53 -6.81 -16.07
CA ALA A 36 -8.28 -6.44 -17.47
C ALA A 36 -7.05 -5.55 -17.66
N THR A 37 -6.65 -4.79 -16.64
CA THR A 37 -5.55 -3.82 -16.76
C THR A 37 -4.28 -4.36 -16.11
N PRO A 38 -3.09 -4.28 -16.74
CA PRO A 38 -1.85 -4.66 -16.09
C PRO A 38 -1.63 -3.89 -14.78
N TRP A 39 -1.17 -4.58 -13.73
CA TRP A 39 -1.02 -4.02 -12.38
C TRP A 39 -0.22 -2.72 -12.35
N LYS A 40 0.89 -2.67 -13.09
CA LYS A 40 1.72 -1.47 -13.23
C LYS A 40 0.93 -0.25 -13.72
N VAL A 41 0.06 -0.43 -14.70
CA VAL A 41 -0.74 0.67 -15.27
C VAL A 41 -1.76 1.14 -14.25
N LEU A 42 -2.51 0.21 -13.67
CA LEU A 42 -3.54 0.51 -12.68
C LEU A 42 -2.97 1.22 -11.45
N MET A 43 -1.84 0.74 -10.92
CA MET A 43 -1.23 1.32 -9.73
C MET A 43 -0.50 2.62 -10.03
N LYS A 44 0.01 2.82 -11.25
CA LYS A 44 0.51 4.14 -11.66
C LYS A 44 -0.60 5.20 -11.64
N ASP A 45 -1.81 4.86 -12.09
CA ASP A 45 -2.95 5.77 -12.03
C ASP A 45 -3.36 6.08 -10.57
N ALA A 46 -3.25 5.08 -9.67
CA ALA A 46 -3.44 5.30 -8.23
C ALA A 46 -2.42 6.29 -7.65
N LEU A 47 -1.13 6.16 -8.00
CA LEU A 47 -0.08 7.10 -7.60
C LEU A 47 -0.34 8.52 -8.11
N VAL A 48 -0.79 8.66 -9.36
CA VAL A 48 -1.16 9.97 -9.94
C VAL A 48 -2.35 10.56 -9.19
N THR A 49 -3.36 9.76 -8.86
CA THR A 49 -4.55 10.21 -8.12
C THR A 49 -4.18 10.67 -6.70
N ALA A 50 -3.31 9.93 -6.01
CA ALA A 50 -2.78 10.34 -4.72
C ALA A 50 -1.96 11.63 -4.83
N LYS A 51 -1.10 11.76 -5.85
CA LYS A 51 -0.33 12.99 -6.05
C LYS A 51 -1.23 14.21 -6.30
N ASN A 52 -2.27 14.05 -7.11
CA ASN A 52 -3.26 15.09 -7.39
C ASN A 52 -4.12 15.44 -6.15
N SER A 53 -4.13 14.57 -5.14
CA SER A 53 -4.80 14.79 -3.86
C SER A 53 -3.83 15.28 -2.76
N ASP A 54 -2.67 15.82 -3.15
CA ASP A 54 -1.63 16.38 -2.29
C ASP A 54 -1.05 15.41 -1.26
N TYR A 55 -1.00 14.11 -1.55
CA TYR A 55 -0.23 13.18 -0.73
C TYR A 55 1.27 13.33 -1.00
N ASP A 56 2.06 13.21 0.07
CA ASP A 56 3.51 13.33 0.04
C ASP A 56 4.19 12.01 -0.34
N VAL A 57 3.59 10.91 0.10
CA VAL A 57 4.10 9.55 -0.10
C VAL A 57 2.94 8.56 -0.25
N PHE A 58 3.19 7.48 -0.98
CA PHE A 58 2.27 6.37 -1.14
C PHE A 58 2.94 5.08 -0.64
N ASN A 59 2.42 4.52 0.43
CA ASN A 59 2.92 3.32 1.07
C ASN A 59 2.09 2.11 0.63
N ALA A 60 2.74 0.98 0.42
CA ALA A 60 2.09 -0.28 0.10
C ALA A 60 2.86 -1.43 0.78
N LEU A 61 2.13 -2.45 1.22
CA LEU A 61 2.70 -3.68 1.74
C LEU A 61 2.97 -4.67 0.60
N ASP A 62 3.87 -5.63 0.81
CA ASP A 62 4.21 -6.71 -0.12
C ASP A 62 3.18 -7.87 -0.09
N LEU A 63 1.90 -7.53 0.11
CA LEU A 63 0.80 -8.49 0.18
C LEU A 63 0.20 -8.75 -1.20
N MET A 64 -0.51 -9.88 -1.33
CA MET A 64 -1.29 -10.23 -2.53
C MET A 64 -0.44 -10.09 -3.81
N GLU A 65 -0.96 -9.44 -4.86
CA GLU A 65 -0.28 -9.17 -6.12
C GLU A 65 0.59 -7.89 -6.10
N ASN A 66 0.84 -7.27 -4.94
CA ASN A 66 1.53 -5.98 -4.94
C ASN A 66 2.97 -6.06 -5.48
N SER A 67 3.65 -7.20 -5.29
CA SER A 67 4.99 -7.43 -5.84
C SER A 67 5.08 -7.26 -7.35
N GLU A 68 3.97 -7.38 -8.09
CA GLU A 68 3.91 -7.21 -9.55
C GLU A 68 4.18 -5.77 -10.02
N PHE A 69 4.13 -4.77 -9.11
CA PHE A 69 4.33 -3.37 -9.48
C PHE A 69 5.33 -2.61 -8.60
N LEU A 70 5.68 -3.11 -7.41
CA LEU A 70 6.48 -2.36 -6.43
C LEU A 70 7.82 -1.91 -7.02
N GLU A 71 8.63 -2.83 -7.55
CA GLU A 71 9.94 -2.50 -8.11
C GLU A 71 9.82 -1.61 -9.36
N GLU A 72 8.92 -1.96 -10.28
CA GLU A 72 8.75 -1.23 -11.54
C GLU A 72 8.23 0.20 -11.36
N LEU A 73 7.46 0.45 -10.31
CA LEU A 73 6.96 1.78 -9.93
C LEU A 73 7.85 2.48 -8.89
N LYS A 74 9.07 1.95 -8.65
CA LYS A 74 10.10 2.55 -7.80
C LYS A 74 9.71 2.68 -6.33
N PHE A 75 8.90 1.76 -5.82
CA PHE A 75 8.73 1.63 -4.38
C PHE A 75 10.05 1.22 -3.74
N GLY A 76 10.46 1.94 -2.71
CA GLY A 76 11.61 1.57 -1.87
C GLY A 76 11.14 0.73 -0.69
N GLN A 77 11.92 -0.30 -0.33
CA GLN A 77 11.67 -1.07 0.88
C GLN A 77 11.90 -0.17 2.12
N GLY A 78 10.92 -0.14 3.02
CA GLY A 78 11.06 0.51 4.31
C GLY A 78 11.91 -0.30 5.29
N ASP A 79 12.14 0.26 6.48
CA ASP A 79 12.82 -0.40 7.60
C ASP A 79 11.86 -1.22 8.50
N GLY A 80 10.56 -0.92 8.43
CA GLY A 80 9.52 -1.61 9.18
C GLY A 80 9.05 -2.92 8.53
N ASN A 81 8.76 -3.92 9.36
CA ASN A 81 8.07 -5.15 8.94
C ASN A 81 6.72 -5.26 9.67
N LEU A 82 5.67 -5.62 8.94
CA LEU A 82 4.36 -5.92 9.51
C LEU A 82 4.20 -7.43 9.66
N GLN A 83 3.83 -7.90 10.85
CA GLN A 83 3.69 -9.32 11.17
C GLN A 83 2.25 -9.66 11.50
N TYR A 84 1.74 -10.77 10.96
CA TYR A 84 0.38 -11.24 11.16
C TYR A 84 0.34 -12.35 12.22
N TYR A 85 -0.54 -12.18 13.21
CA TYR A 85 -0.72 -13.13 14.31
C TYR A 85 -2.18 -13.56 14.40
N LEU A 86 -2.40 -14.82 14.77
CA LEU A 86 -3.71 -15.38 15.04
C LEU A 86 -3.78 -15.82 16.50
N TYR A 87 -4.85 -15.43 17.20
CA TYR A 87 -5.07 -15.87 18.57
C TYR A 87 -5.89 -17.16 18.58
N ASN A 88 -5.46 -18.16 19.37
CA ASN A 88 -6.13 -19.46 19.52
C ASN A 88 -6.38 -20.22 18.20
N TRP A 89 -5.53 -20.02 17.19
CA TRP A 89 -5.62 -20.70 15.91
C TRP A 89 -4.25 -21.15 15.40
N ARG A 90 -4.14 -22.41 14.98
CA ARG A 90 -2.91 -22.94 14.37
C ARG A 90 -2.96 -22.77 12.86
N CYS A 91 -1.88 -22.29 12.26
CA CYS A 91 -1.77 -22.07 10.82
C CYS A 91 -0.36 -22.47 10.33
N PRO A 92 -0.22 -23.08 9.14
CA PRO A 92 1.07 -23.20 8.48
C PRO A 92 1.71 -21.83 8.23
N LYS A 93 3.02 -21.81 8.01
CA LYS A 93 3.71 -20.60 7.53
C LYS A 93 3.12 -20.17 6.19
N MET A 94 3.00 -18.87 6.00
CA MET A 94 2.38 -18.27 4.81
C MET A 94 3.30 -17.18 4.28
N VAL A 95 3.47 -17.13 2.96
CA VAL A 95 4.19 -16.04 2.29
C VAL A 95 3.29 -14.80 2.20
N PRO A 96 3.84 -13.57 2.19
CA PRO A 96 3.05 -12.33 2.14
C PRO A 96 2.00 -12.29 1.02
N GLN A 97 2.31 -12.85 -0.15
CA GLN A 97 1.43 -12.91 -1.32
C GLN A 97 0.15 -13.74 -1.08
N LYS A 98 0.12 -14.57 -0.04
CA LYS A 98 -1.05 -15.38 0.33
C LYS A 98 -1.87 -14.74 1.46
N VAL A 99 -1.41 -13.61 2.00
CA VAL A 99 -2.15 -12.84 3.02
C VAL A 99 -3.06 -11.85 2.31
N GLY A 100 -4.37 -12.00 2.51
CA GLY A 100 -5.40 -11.14 1.92
C GLY A 100 -6.03 -10.14 2.91
N LEU A 101 -5.47 -10.00 4.12
CA LEU A 101 -5.95 -9.05 5.12
C LEU A 101 -5.02 -7.85 5.11
N VAL A 102 -5.54 -6.65 4.83
CA VAL A 102 -4.79 -5.40 5.02
C VAL A 102 -5.17 -4.81 6.38
N LEU A 103 -4.18 -4.60 7.25
CA LEU A 103 -4.36 -3.93 8.54
C LEU A 103 -4.27 -2.41 8.39
N GLN A 104 -5.06 -1.70 9.19
CA GLN A 104 -5.05 -0.23 9.32
C GLN A 104 -4.45 0.18 10.66
#